data_AF-A0A554A191-F1
#
_entry.id   AF-A0A554A191-F1
#
_cell.length_a   1.000
_cell.length_b   1.000
_cell.length_c   1.000
_cell.angle_alpha   90.00
_cell.angle_beta   90.00
_cell.angle_gamma   90.00
#
_symmetry.space_group_name_H-M   'P 1'
#
loop_
_entity.id
_entity.type
_entity.pdbx_description
1 polymer ?
#
loop_
_entity_poly.entity_id
_entity_poly.type
_entity_poly.pdbx_seq_one_letter_code
_entity_poly.pdbx_strand_id
1 'polypeptide(L)' 'MHYGEAAIRTFYLGIFIFLALGFLFILLPFFFKKAQQSIKLISLTVGSLIMILAIAIFLNSNRYGVLKLFF' A
#
# COMPACT_ATOMS: atom_id res chain seq x y z
N MET A 1 -26.39 -9.29 6.65
CA MET A 1 -24.97 -9.58 6.33
C MET A 1 -24.39 -8.67 5.20
N HIS A 2 -25.02 -7.54 4.85
CA HIS A 2 -24.59 -6.72 3.69
C HIS A 2 -23.45 -5.72 3.99
N TYR A 3 -23.26 -5.34 5.25
CA TYR A 3 -22.23 -4.37 5.65
C TYR A 3 -20.81 -4.97 5.72
N GLY A 4 -20.71 -6.28 5.97
CA GLY A 4 -19.42 -6.98 6.03
C GLY A 4 -18.71 -6.99 4.69
N GLU A 5 -19.42 -7.33 3.61
CA GLU A 5 -18.84 -7.36 2.25
C GLU A 5 -18.35 -5.99 1.77
N ALA A 6 -19.10 -4.93 2.06
CA ALA A 6 -18.70 -3.56 1.73
C ALA A 6 -17.44 -3.14 2.51
N ALA A 7 -17.34 -3.48 3.79
CA ALA A 7 -16.17 -3.19 4.61
C ALA A 7 -14.92 -3.93 4.12
N ILE A 8 -15.06 -5.21 3.75
CA ILE A 8 -13.97 -6.03 3.20
C ILE A 8 -13.49 -5.45 1.86
N ARG A 9 -14.41 -5.13 0.96
CA ARG A 9 -14.08 -4.55 -0.35
C ARG A 9 -13.35 -3.22 -0.19
N THR A 10 -13.83 -2.37 0.71
CA THR A 10 -13.22 -1.05 0.97
C THR A 10 -11.82 -1.19 1.57
N PHE A 11 -11.62 -2.17 2.46
CA PHE A 11 -10.32 -2.48 3.03
C PHE A 11 -9.30 -2.91 1.98
N TYR A 12 -9.64 -3.87 1.12
CA TYR A 12 -8.73 -4.32 0.05
C TYR A 12 -8.49 -3.23 -1.01
N LEU A 13 -9.51 -2.42 -1.31
CA LEU A 13 -9.36 -1.26 -2.20
C LEU A 13 -8.36 -0.24 -1.61
N GLY A 14 -8.43 0.01 -0.31
CA GLY A 14 -7.45 0.85 0.40
C GLY A 14 -6.03 0.31 0.26
N ILE A 15 -5.81 -0.98 0.54
CA ILE A 15 -4.49 -1.62 0.36
C ILE A 15 -4.00 -1.49 -1.08
N PHE A 16 -4.87 -1.74 -2.06
CA PHE A 16 -4.54 -1.62 -3.47
C PHE A 16 -4.08 -0.21 -3.83
N ILE A 17 -4.77 0.83 -3.34
CA ILE A 17 -4.37 2.23 -3.55
C ILE A 17 -2.99 2.51 -2.94
N PHE A 18 -2.73 2.07 -1.71
CA PHE A 18 -1.42 2.24 -1.08
C PHE A 18 -0.30 1.52 -1.83
N LEU A 19 -0.54 0.31 -2.33
CA LEU A 19 0.42 -0.42 -3.17
C LEU A 19 0.70 0.33 -4.47
N ALA A 20 -0.34 0.83 -5.14
CA ALA A 20 -0.20 1.61 -6.37
C ALA A 20 0.60 2.89 -6.15
N LEU A 21 0.33 3.61 -5.04
CA LEU A 21 1.10 4.79 -4.64
C LEU A 21 2.57 4.44 -4.35
N GLY A 22 2.84 3.38 -3.58
CA GLY A 22 4.19 2.92 -3.31
C GLY A 22 4.96 2.65 -4.61
N PHE A 23 4.32 1.97 -5.55
CA PHE A 23 4.91 1.68 -6.86
C PHE A 23 5.17 2.96 -7.67
N LEU A 24 4.23 3.92 -7.66
CA LEU A 24 4.39 5.21 -8.32
C LEU A 24 5.61 5.98 -7.78
N PHE A 25 5.81 6.01 -6.46
CA PHE A 25 6.97 6.63 -5.83
C PHE A 25 8.28 5.93 -6.18
N ILE A 26 8.28 4.61 -6.32
CA ILE A 26 9.46 3.85 -6.78
C ILE A 26 9.77 4.16 -8.24
N LEU A 27 8.76 4.38 -9.07
CA LEU A 27 8.93 4.69 -10.49
C LEU A 27 9.29 6.16 -10.76
N LEU A 28 8.92 7.08 -9.87
CA LEU A 28 9.16 8.52 -9.98
C LEU A 28 10.60 8.90 -10.40
N PRO A 29 11.67 8.32 -9.80
CA PRO A 29 13.07 8.61 -10.15
C PRO A 29 13.43 8.35 -11.61
N PHE A 30 12.74 7.39 -12.26
CA PHE A 30 13.01 7.00 -13.64
C PHE A 30 12.41 8.00 -14.64
N PHE A 31 11.30 8.65 -14.28
CA PHE A 31 10.69 9.70 -15.10
C PHE A 31 11.47 11.01 -15.02
N PHE A 32 12.05 11.34 -13.87
CA PHE A 32 12.80 12.58 -13.67
C PHE A 32 14.30 12.40 -13.90
N LYS A 33 14.73 12.41 -15.18
CA LYS A 33 16.17 12.30 -15.55
C LYS A 33 17.06 13.34 -14.84
N LYS A 34 16.58 14.59 -14.72
CA LYS A 34 17.32 15.73 -14.13
C LYS A 34 17.08 15.99 -12.64
N ALA A 35 16.30 15.15 -11.94
CA ALA A 35 16.10 15.34 -10.50
C ALA A 35 17.42 15.12 -9.73
N GLN A 36 17.60 15.88 -8.64
CA GLN A 36 18.71 15.68 -7.73
C GLN A 36 18.70 14.25 -7.19
N GLN A 37 19.90 13.67 -7.04
CA GLN A 37 20.06 12.28 -6.60
C GLN A 37 19.48 12.04 -5.20
N SER A 38 19.50 13.04 -4.33
CA SER A 38 18.83 13.05 -3.03
C SER A 38 17.32 12.82 -3.16
N ILE A 39 16.65 13.52 -4.07
CA ILE A 39 15.20 13.40 -4.32
C ILE A 39 14.86 12.00 -4.85
N LYS A 40 15.68 11.47 -5.75
CA LYS A 40 15.52 10.10 -6.27
C LYS A 40 15.58 9.06 -5.16
N LEU A 41 16.58 9.18 -4.26
CA LEU A 41 16.72 8.30 -3.10
C LEU A 41 15.54 8.43 -2.14
N ILE A 42 15.10 9.66 -1.83
CA ILE A 42 13.94 9.89 -0.96
C ILE A 42 12.70 9.23 -1.55
N SER A 43 12.45 9.38 -2.85
CA SER A 43 11.30 8.78 -3.52
C SER A 43 11.32 7.25 -3.45
N LEU A 44 12.49 6.63 -3.67
CA LEU A 44 12.66 5.18 -3.53
C LEU A 44 12.41 4.71 -2.09
N THR A 45 12.97 5.41 -1.11
CA THR A 45 12.81 5.06 0.31
C THR A 45 11.37 5.19 0.75
N VAL A 46 10.70 6.29 0.39
CA VAL A 46 9.28 6.53 0.71
C VAL A 46 8.40 5.47 0.04
N GLY A 47 8.59 5.21 -1.25
CA GLY A 47 7.81 4.20 -1.97
C GLY A 47 8.01 2.79 -1.40
N SER A 48 9.23 2.43 -1.03
CA SER A 48 9.54 1.15 -0.38
C SER A 48 8.88 1.03 1.00
N LEU A 49 8.92 2.09 1.81
CA LEU A 49 8.28 2.12 3.12
C LEU A 49 6.76 1.92 3.02
N ILE A 50 6.12 2.61 2.06
CA ILE A 50 4.68 2.47 1.80
C ILE A 50 4.34 1.03 1.41
N MET A 51 5.13 0.40 0.53
CA MET A 51 4.92 -1.00 0.14
C MET A 51 5.05 -1.95 1.33
N ILE A 52 6.09 -1.80 2.15
CA ILE A 52 6.31 -2.65 3.33
C ILE A 52 5.13 -2.52 4.30
N LEU A 53 4.67 -1.29 4.56
CA LEU A 53 3.53 -1.05 5.44
C LEU A 53 2.24 -1.64 4.88
N ALA A 54 1.96 -1.44 3.59
CA ALA A 54 0.76 -1.99 2.94
C ALA A 54 0.75 -3.53 2.99
N ILE A 55 1.89 -4.17 2.75
CA ILE A 55 2.05 -5.63 2.84
C ILE A 55 1.90 -6.10 4.29
N ALA A 56 2.52 -5.42 5.25
CA ALA A 56 2.39 -5.76 6.67
C ALA A 56 0.93 -5.68 7.13
N ILE A 57 0.20 -4.63 6.73
CA ILE A 57 -1.23 -4.48 7.01
C ILE A 57 -2.04 -5.59 6.35
N PHE A 58 -1.75 -5.94 5.09
CA PHE A 58 -2.41 -7.04 4.39
C PHE A 58 -2.22 -8.38 5.10
N LEU A 59 -0.98 -8.72 5.44
CA LEU A 59 -0.64 -9.99 6.12
C LEU A 59 -1.25 -10.05 7.53
N ASN A 60 -1.23 -8.94 8.26
CA ASN A 60 -1.81 -8.87 9.61
C ASN A 60 -3.34 -8.95 9.54
N SER A 61 -3.97 -8.27 8.58
CA SER A 61 -5.41 -8.38 8.35
C SER A 61 -5.83 -9.76 7.87
N ASN A 62 -5.03 -10.46 7.07
CA ASN A 62 -5.39 -11.83 6.69
C ASN A 62 -5.42 -12.78 7.90
N ARG A 63 -4.62 -12.50 8.94
CA ARG A 63 -4.65 -13.24 10.22
C ARG A 63 -5.85 -12.88 11.11
N TYR A 64 -6.28 -11.62 11.15
CA TYR A 64 -7.31 -11.14 12.11
C TYR A 64 -8.67 -10.78 11.48
N GLY A 65 -8.67 -10.34 10.23
CA GLY A 65 -9.83 -9.87 9.48
C GLY A 65 -10.80 -10.98 9.08
N VAL A 66 -10.30 -12.20 8.81
CA VAL A 66 -11.16 -13.36 8.58
C VAL A 66 -11.92 -13.72 9.86
N LEU A 67 -11.28 -13.69 11.03
CA LEU A 67 -11.92 -14.03 12.30
C LEU A 67 -12.96 -12.99 12.76
N LYS A 68 -12.72 -11.70 12.49
CA LYS A 68 -13.60 -10.60 12.90
C LYS A 68 -14.86 -10.42 12.04
N LEU A 69 -14.99 -11.20 10.95
CA LEU A 69 -16.16 -11.20 10.07
C LEU A 69 -17.19 -12.27 10.45
N PHE A 70 -16.80 -13.24 11.27
CA PHE A 70 -17.65 -14.36 11.71
C PHE A 70 -17.98 -14.34 13.21
N PHE A 71 -17.45 -13.38 13.97
CA PHE A 71 -17.75 -13.14 15.40
C PHE A 71 -18.20 -11.70 15.63
#